data_AF-A0A7W1ZR78-F1
#
_entry.id   AF-A0A7W1ZR78-F1
#
_cell.length_a   1.000
_cell.length_b   1.000
_cell.length_c   1.000
_cell.angle_alpha   90.00
_cell.angle_beta   90.00
_cell.angle_gamma   90.00
#
_symmetry.space_group_name_H-M   'P 1'
#
loop_
_entity.id
_entity.type
_entity.pdbx_description
1 polymer ?
#
loop_
_entity_poly.entity_id
_entity_poly.type
_entity_poly.pdbx_seq_one_letter_code
_entity_poly.pdbx_strand_id
1 'polypeptide(L)'
;MMTFFFWCSIGAAAAVVFASVFEWTLHRYIMHKPLGKFRYPFESHALIHHRIFKADHTYHLVKESDKKTIPMAWWHGPVLVGCCQLPFIIFAIFSQKWGVFCGAAVAFTIYFSAYEYLHWCMHLPRQRHVERSGIFFRLNGHHLLHHRYMHKNFNVVLPLADLLFGTLILRSKVAFAQAKGDAVPDVQPRNCNA
;
A
#
# COMPACT_ATOMS: atom_id res chain seq x y z
N MET A 1 2.82 -21.12 27.77
CA MET A 1 3.54 -20.07 27.00
C MET A 1 3.80 -20.48 25.56
N MET A 2 4.37 -21.66 25.28
CA MET A 2 4.67 -22.11 23.90
C MET A 2 3.44 -22.10 22.96
N THR A 3 2.29 -22.59 23.43
CA THR A 3 1.03 -22.59 22.66
C THR A 3 0.53 -21.18 22.33
N PHE A 4 0.76 -20.20 23.21
CA PHE A 4 0.36 -18.81 22.97
C PHE A 4 1.17 -18.20 21.84
N PHE A 5 2.50 -18.31 21.89
CA PHE A 5 3.39 -17.79 20.83
C PHE A 5 3.21 -18.52 19.50
N PHE A 6 2.88 -19.81 19.54
CA PHE A 6 2.45 -20.54 18.34
C PHE A 6 1.22 -19.85 17.70
N TRP A 7 0.16 -19.61 18.48
CA TRP A 7 -1.03 -18.92 17.97
C TRP A 7 -0.77 -17.47 17.56
N CYS A 8 0.16 -16.76 18.21
CA CYS A 8 0.63 -15.45 17.74
C CYS A 8 1.25 -15.53 16.34
N SER A 9 2.07 -16.54 16.10
CA SER A 9 2.71 -16.73 14.78
C SER A 9 1.68 -17.01 13.70
N ILE A 10 0.69 -17.85 14.01
CA ILE A 10 -0.45 -18.12 13.10
C ILE A 10 -1.26 -16.84 12.84
N GLY A 11 -1.60 -16.09 13.88
CA GLY A 11 -2.34 -14.84 13.76
C GLY A 11 -1.60 -13.79 12.95
N ALA A 12 -0.29 -13.64 13.16
CA ALA A 12 0.54 -12.71 12.41
C ALA A 12 0.61 -13.08 10.92
N ALA A 13 0.83 -14.37 10.59
CA ALA A 13 0.87 -14.82 9.21
C ALA A 13 -0.47 -14.62 8.49
N ALA A 14 -1.58 -14.99 9.14
CA ALA A 14 -2.93 -14.77 8.61
C ALA A 14 -3.22 -13.28 8.43
N ALA A 15 -2.79 -12.44 9.36
CA ALA A 15 -2.98 -11.00 9.31
C ALA A 15 -2.22 -10.36 8.14
N VAL A 16 -0.99 -10.78 7.80
CA VAL A 16 -0.27 -10.23 6.64
C VAL A 16 -1.03 -10.49 5.34
N VAL A 17 -1.54 -11.71 5.16
CA VAL A 17 -2.35 -12.06 3.97
C VAL A 17 -3.64 -11.25 3.95
N PHE A 18 -4.35 -11.18 5.08
CA PHE A 18 -5.57 -10.39 5.22
C PHE A 18 -5.32 -8.90 4.93
N ALA A 19 -4.22 -8.33 5.43
CA ALA A 19 -3.86 -6.94 5.26
C ALA A 19 -3.65 -6.58 3.78
N SER A 20 -3.03 -7.46 3.00
CA SER A 20 -2.89 -7.25 1.55
C SER A 20 -4.25 -7.19 0.85
N VAL A 21 -5.17 -8.10 1.18
CA VAL A 21 -6.54 -8.07 0.63
C VAL A 21 -7.33 -6.85 1.10
N PHE A 22 -7.18 -6.47 2.38
CA PHE A 22 -7.84 -5.31 2.96
C PHE A 22 -7.36 -4.01 2.33
N GLU A 23 -6.04 -3.81 2.24
CA GLU A 23 -5.40 -2.67 1.57
C GLU A 23 -5.92 -2.54 0.14
N TRP A 24 -5.89 -3.64 -0.63
CA TRP A 24 -6.38 -3.67 -2.00
C TRP A 24 -7.86 -3.28 -2.08
N THR A 25 -8.68 -3.78 -1.16
CA THR A 25 -10.13 -3.49 -1.12
C THR A 25 -10.38 -2.01 -0.80
N LEU A 26 -9.73 -1.50 0.25
CA LEU A 26 -9.80 -0.10 0.66
C LEU A 26 -9.36 0.81 -0.49
N HIS A 27 -8.20 0.52 -1.08
CA HIS A 27 -7.62 1.34 -2.12
C HIS A 27 -8.50 1.33 -3.38
N ARG A 28 -8.95 0.15 -3.85
CA ARG A 28 -9.75 0.02 -5.07
C ARG A 28 -11.18 0.56 -4.94
N TYR A 29 -11.86 0.27 -3.84
CA TYR A 29 -13.30 0.51 -3.72
C TYR A 29 -13.69 1.70 -2.84
N ILE A 30 -12.77 2.22 -2.03
CA ILE A 30 -13.04 3.35 -1.12
C ILE A 30 -12.19 4.56 -1.49
N MET A 31 -10.92 4.37 -1.89
CA MET A 31 -10.01 5.47 -2.24
C MET A 31 -10.05 5.81 -3.74
N HIS A 32 -10.37 4.86 -4.62
CA HIS A 32 -10.54 5.10 -6.07
C HIS A 32 -12.00 5.17 -6.53
N LYS A 33 -12.96 4.98 -5.62
CA LYS A 33 -14.39 5.11 -5.92
C LYS A 33 -15.12 5.79 -4.77
N PRO A 34 -16.04 6.74 -5.05
CA PRO A 34 -16.84 7.36 -4.01
C PRO A 34 -17.82 6.34 -3.41
N LEU A 35 -17.89 6.27 -2.09
CA LEU A 35 -18.81 5.40 -1.36
C LEU A 35 -19.99 6.20 -0.80
N GLY A 36 -21.02 6.43 -1.63
CA GLY A 36 -22.18 7.22 -1.26
C GLY A 36 -21.78 8.63 -0.79
N LYS A 37 -22.17 8.99 0.45
CA LYS A 37 -21.80 10.27 1.08
C LYS A 37 -20.42 10.26 1.74
N PHE A 38 -19.82 9.09 1.94
CA PHE A 38 -18.47 8.97 2.51
C PHE A 38 -17.42 9.13 1.40
N ARG A 39 -17.10 10.39 1.11
CA ARG A 39 -16.25 10.77 -0.02
C ARG A 39 -14.80 11.10 0.36
N TYR A 40 -14.53 11.30 1.64
CA TYR A 40 -13.24 11.79 2.12
C TYR A 40 -12.02 10.98 1.60
N PRO A 41 -11.98 9.63 1.68
CA PRO A 41 -10.83 8.87 1.17
C PRO A 41 -10.66 8.98 -0.35
N PHE A 42 -11.77 9.06 -1.08
CA PHE A 42 -11.75 9.25 -2.54
C PHE A 42 -11.22 10.64 -2.91
N GLU A 43 -11.65 11.67 -2.20
CA GLU A 43 -11.23 13.05 -2.46
C GLU A 43 -9.76 13.27 -2.10
N SER A 44 -9.31 12.79 -0.94
CA SER A 44 -7.91 12.91 -0.51
C SER A 44 -6.97 12.11 -1.42
N HIS A 45 -7.38 10.93 -1.86
CA HIS A 45 -6.52 10.06 -2.64
C HIS A 45 -6.65 10.27 -4.16
N ALA A 46 -7.79 9.97 -4.76
CA ALA A 46 -7.95 10.01 -6.21
C ALA A 46 -7.96 11.44 -6.78
N LEU A 47 -8.53 12.42 -6.05
CA LEU A 47 -8.66 13.79 -6.57
C LEU A 47 -7.52 14.73 -6.17
N ILE A 48 -6.89 14.50 -5.03
CA ILE A 48 -5.78 15.33 -4.52
C ILE A 48 -4.44 14.63 -4.77
N HIS A 49 -4.18 13.48 -4.13
CA HIS A 49 -2.89 12.78 -4.22
C HIS A 49 -2.50 12.46 -5.67
N HIS A 50 -3.37 11.78 -6.42
CA HIS A 50 -3.13 11.44 -7.84
C HIS A 50 -3.13 12.63 -8.81
N ARG A 51 -3.64 13.79 -8.38
CA ARG A 51 -3.57 15.02 -9.17
C ARG A 51 -2.22 15.71 -9.01
N ILE A 52 -1.67 15.69 -7.80
CA ILE A 52 -0.38 16.27 -7.44
C ILE A 52 0.75 15.37 -7.94
N PHE A 53 0.69 14.10 -7.56
CA PHE A 53 1.67 13.09 -7.93
C PHE A 53 1.12 12.30 -9.10
N LYS A 54 1.65 12.53 -10.31
CA LYS A 54 1.32 11.72 -11.49
C LYS A 54 2.43 10.71 -11.75
N ALA A 55 2.32 9.94 -12.82
CA ALA A 55 3.37 9.02 -13.20
C ALA A 55 4.60 9.68 -13.87
N ASP A 56 4.56 10.99 -14.16
CA ASP A 56 5.63 11.72 -14.87
C ASP A 56 6.66 12.34 -13.90
N HIS A 57 7.34 13.41 -14.31
CA HIS A 57 8.29 14.14 -13.47
C HIS A 57 7.71 14.67 -12.14
N THR A 58 6.38 14.72 -11.99
CA THR A 58 5.67 15.10 -10.76
C THR A 58 5.42 13.94 -9.79
N TYR A 59 5.83 12.71 -10.12
CA TYR A 59 5.68 11.55 -9.24
C TYR A 59 6.34 11.73 -7.88
N HIS A 60 7.50 12.37 -7.85
CA HIS A 60 8.16 12.79 -6.62
C HIS A 60 7.72 14.19 -6.24
N LEU A 61 7.80 14.51 -4.94
CA LEU A 61 7.48 15.82 -4.39
C LEU A 61 8.28 16.93 -5.08
N VAL A 62 7.57 17.84 -5.74
CA VAL A 62 8.14 19.03 -6.38
C VAL A 62 7.99 20.26 -5.47
N LYS A 63 6.83 20.44 -4.84
CA LYS A 63 6.53 21.56 -3.95
C LYS A 63 6.43 21.10 -2.51
N GLU A 64 7.20 21.70 -1.60
CA GLU A 64 7.22 21.29 -0.19
C GLU A 64 5.83 21.44 0.49
N SER A 65 4.98 22.37 0.02
CA SER A 65 3.60 22.54 0.50
C SER A 65 2.72 21.29 0.32
N ASP A 66 3.02 20.48 -0.69
CA ASP A 66 2.22 19.32 -1.07
C ASP A 66 2.61 18.07 -0.28
N LYS A 67 3.71 18.12 0.48
CA LYS A 67 4.22 17.02 1.29
C LYS A 67 3.20 16.46 2.28
N LYS A 68 2.33 17.33 2.81
CA LYS A 68 1.23 16.96 3.72
C LYS A 68 0.15 16.09 3.08
N THR A 69 0.16 15.96 1.75
CA THR A 69 -0.81 15.15 1.00
C THR A 69 -0.33 13.72 0.71
N ILE A 70 0.95 13.44 1.00
CA ILE A 70 1.52 12.09 0.86
C ILE A 70 0.94 11.12 1.91
N PRO A 71 1.00 11.40 3.23
CA PRO A 71 0.58 10.45 4.24
C PRO A 71 -0.93 10.50 4.44
N MET A 72 -1.48 9.42 4.95
CA MET A 72 -2.84 9.43 5.48
C MET A 72 -2.92 10.34 6.73
N ALA A 73 -4.11 10.87 7.02
CA ALA A 73 -4.32 11.55 8.29
C ALA A 73 -4.03 10.60 9.47
N TRP A 74 -3.44 11.12 10.55
CA TRP A 74 -2.92 10.34 11.68
C TRP A 74 -3.93 9.35 12.29
N TRP A 75 -5.22 9.70 12.29
CA TRP A 75 -6.29 8.89 12.87
C TRP A 75 -6.61 7.63 12.05
N HIS A 76 -6.19 7.56 10.78
CA HIS A 76 -6.40 6.36 9.96
C HIS A 76 -5.66 5.14 10.53
N GLY A 77 -4.50 5.33 11.15
CA GLY A 77 -3.76 4.21 11.74
C GLY A 77 -4.59 3.43 12.76
N PRO A 78 -5.04 4.07 13.86
CA PRO A 78 -5.93 3.42 14.83
C PRO A 78 -7.21 2.88 14.21
N VAL A 79 -7.87 3.61 13.30
CA VAL A 79 -9.13 3.20 12.70
C VAL A 79 -8.95 1.95 11.82
N LEU A 80 -7.99 1.95 10.89
CA LEU A 80 -7.79 0.85 9.94
C LEU A 80 -7.24 -0.40 10.64
N VAL A 81 -6.33 -0.24 11.60
CA VAL A 81 -5.85 -1.37 12.43
C VAL A 81 -7.00 -1.95 13.25
N GLY A 82 -7.85 -1.10 13.85
CA GLY A 82 -9.05 -1.53 14.56
C GLY A 82 -10.04 -2.28 13.67
N CYS A 83 -10.32 -1.78 12.47
CA CYS A 83 -11.19 -2.45 11.50
C CYS A 83 -10.63 -3.82 11.09
N CYS A 84 -9.32 -3.92 10.81
CA CYS A 84 -8.68 -5.19 10.47
C CYS A 84 -8.75 -6.22 11.61
N GLN A 85 -8.77 -5.76 12.87
CA GLN A 85 -8.81 -6.63 14.05
C GLN A 85 -10.18 -7.30 14.29
N LEU A 86 -11.28 -6.77 13.74
CA LEU A 86 -12.63 -7.28 13.97
C LEU A 86 -12.80 -8.80 13.75
N PRO A 87 -12.39 -9.39 12.62
CA PRO A 87 -12.50 -10.85 12.44
C PRO A 87 -11.61 -11.64 13.42
N PHE A 88 -10.46 -11.07 13.82
CA PHE A 88 -9.50 -11.75 14.70
C PHE A 88 -9.96 -11.75 16.16
N ILE A 89 -10.59 -10.67 16.63
CA ILE A 89 -11.18 -10.63 17.97
C ILE A 89 -12.39 -11.57 18.07
N ILE A 90 -13.23 -11.61 17.03
CA ILE A 90 -14.37 -12.56 16.96
C ILE A 90 -13.84 -14.00 17.04
N PHE A 91 -12.84 -14.33 16.22
CA PHE A 91 -12.21 -15.65 16.26
C PHE A 91 -11.61 -15.97 17.64
N ALA A 92 -10.92 -15.02 18.28
CA ALA A 92 -10.33 -15.21 19.59
C ALA A 92 -11.38 -15.44 20.69
N ILE A 93 -12.52 -14.73 20.64
CA ILE A 93 -13.64 -14.92 21.58
C ILE A 93 -14.22 -16.34 21.46
N PHE A 94 -14.45 -16.84 20.25
CA PHE A 94 -15.05 -18.17 20.09
C PHE A 94 -14.07 -19.32 20.32
N SER A 95 -12.82 -19.17 19.88
CA SER A 95 -11.81 -20.24 19.98
C SER A 95 -10.98 -20.21 21.26
N GLN A 96 -11.08 -19.12 22.04
CA GLN A 96 -10.23 -18.83 23.21
C GLN A 96 -8.72 -18.76 22.90
N LYS A 97 -8.35 -18.62 21.61
CA LYS A 97 -6.96 -18.54 21.14
C LYS A 97 -6.49 -17.09 21.02
N TRP A 98 -6.34 -16.41 22.16
CA TRP A 98 -5.97 -15.00 22.23
C TRP A 98 -4.62 -14.66 21.57
N GLY A 99 -3.71 -15.64 21.43
CA GLY A 99 -2.48 -15.45 20.67
C GLY A 99 -2.74 -14.99 19.22
N VAL A 100 -3.78 -15.52 18.55
CA VAL A 100 -4.13 -15.12 17.18
C VAL A 100 -4.43 -13.62 17.10
N PHE A 101 -5.21 -13.10 18.04
CA PHE A 101 -5.54 -11.68 18.13
C PHE A 101 -4.29 -10.83 18.38
N CYS A 102 -3.47 -11.19 19.37
CA CYS A 102 -2.25 -10.44 19.69
C CYS A 102 -1.24 -10.44 18.53
N GLY A 103 -1.00 -11.59 17.89
CA GLY A 103 -0.11 -11.70 16.74
C GLY A 103 -0.61 -10.88 15.55
N ALA A 104 -1.91 -10.93 15.28
CA ALA A 104 -2.53 -10.12 14.24
C ALA A 104 -2.43 -8.61 14.52
N ALA A 105 -2.57 -8.19 15.78
CA ALA A 105 -2.52 -6.78 16.16
C ALA A 105 -1.14 -6.18 15.87
N VAL A 106 -0.09 -6.93 16.21
CA VAL A 106 1.29 -6.58 15.87
C VAL A 106 1.48 -6.53 14.36
N ALA A 107 1.03 -7.56 13.64
CA ALA A 107 1.18 -7.62 12.19
C ALA A 107 0.47 -6.48 11.45
N PHE A 108 -0.77 -6.12 11.82
CA PHE A 108 -1.47 -4.99 11.19
C PHE A 108 -0.82 -3.66 11.50
N THR A 109 -0.32 -3.47 12.72
CA THR A 109 0.40 -2.25 13.09
C THR A 109 1.65 -2.10 12.23
N ILE A 110 2.45 -3.16 12.12
CA ILE A 110 3.65 -3.18 11.27
C ILE A 110 3.28 -2.96 9.80
N TYR A 111 2.24 -3.63 9.30
CA TYR A 111 1.81 -3.49 7.91
C TYR A 111 1.37 -2.07 7.58
N PHE A 112 0.56 -1.44 8.43
CA PHE A 112 0.12 -0.05 8.26
C PHE A 112 1.32 0.92 8.33
N SER A 113 2.22 0.75 9.30
CA SER A 113 3.44 1.56 9.39
C SER A 113 4.34 1.38 8.17
N ALA A 114 4.47 0.15 7.66
CA ALA A 114 5.20 -0.13 6.44
C ALA A 114 4.54 0.52 5.23
N TYR A 115 3.20 0.44 5.11
CA TYR A 115 2.44 1.12 4.06
C TYR A 115 2.75 2.61 4.01
N GLU A 116 2.54 3.32 5.13
CA GLU A 116 2.74 4.77 5.20
C GLU A 116 4.21 5.13 4.94
N TYR A 117 5.15 4.40 5.55
CA TYR A 117 6.57 4.69 5.41
C TYR A 117 7.07 4.43 3.98
N LEU A 118 6.71 3.29 3.38
CA LEU A 118 7.13 2.95 2.02
C LEU A 118 6.52 3.94 1.01
N HIS A 119 5.22 4.22 1.10
CA HIS A 119 4.54 5.20 0.25
C HIS A 119 5.18 6.60 0.37
N TRP A 120 5.51 7.00 1.60
CA TRP A 120 6.24 8.24 1.84
C TRP A 120 7.62 8.27 1.20
N CYS A 121 8.39 7.18 1.31
CA CYS A 121 9.68 7.04 0.63
C CYS A 121 9.55 7.08 -0.89
N MET A 122 8.47 6.51 -1.46
CA MET A 122 8.23 6.49 -2.90
C MET A 122 8.01 7.89 -3.45
N HIS A 123 7.25 8.75 -2.75
CA HIS A 123 6.97 10.12 -3.19
C HIS A 123 8.01 11.15 -2.73
N LEU A 124 8.80 10.84 -1.72
CA LEU A 124 9.87 11.71 -1.22
C LEU A 124 11.17 10.90 -1.05
N PRO A 125 11.88 10.55 -2.14
CA PRO A 125 13.14 9.81 -2.05
C PRO A 125 14.23 10.67 -1.37
N ARG A 126 15.00 10.08 -0.45
CA ARG A 126 16.14 10.73 0.24
C ARG A 126 17.35 9.80 0.44
N GLN A 127 17.52 8.81 -0.43
CA GLN A 127 18.59 7.79 -0.39
C GLN A 127 18.67 7.01 0.94
N ARG A 128 17.51 6.77 1.57
CA ARG A 128 17.40 6.03 2.83
C ARG A 128 17.78 4.56 2.63
N HIS A 129 18.10 3.85 3.71
CA HIS A 129 18.47 2.43 3.62
C HIS A 129 17.41 1.56 2.94
N VAL A 130 16.12 1.78 3.23
CA VAL A 130 15.02 1.05 2.59
C VAL A 130 14.97 1.29 1.07
N GLU A 131 15.27 2.52 0.64
CA GLU A 131 15.20 2.96 -0.76
C GLU A 131 16.30 2.30 -1.61
N ARG A 132 17.35 1.79 -0.99
CA ARG A 132 18.46 1.07 -1.66
C ARG A 132 18.16 -0.41 -1.87
N SER A 133 17.06 -0.93 -1.34
CA SER A 133 16.71 -2.33 -1.49
C SER A 133 16.05 -2.62 -2.85
N GLY A 134 16.41 -3.74 -3.47
CA GLY A 134 15.79 -4.17 -4.73
C GLY A 134 14.29 -4.51 -4.60
N ILE A 135 13.79 -4.73 -3.38
CA ILE A 135 12.35 -4.92 -3.12
C ILE A 135 11.66 -3.57 -3.19
N PHE A 136 12.15 -2.56 -2.46
CA PHE A 136 11.62 -1.20 -2.53
C PHE A 136 11.61 -0.68 -3.95
N PHE A 137 12.70 -0.87 -4.70
CA PHE A 137 12.81 -0.43 -6.09
C PHE A 137 11.69 -1.01 -6.97
N ARG A 138 11.38 -2.30 -6.81
CA ARG A 138 10.28 -2.95 -7.55
C ARG A 138 8.91 -2.45 -7.09
N LEU A 139 8.70 -2.28 -5.78
CA LEU A 139 7.44 -1.75 -5.24
C LEU A 139 7.21 -0.30 -5.67
N ASN A 140 8.27 0.51 -5.75
CA ASN A 140 8.16 1.88 -6.25
C ASN A 140 7.76 1.91 -7.73
N GLY A 141 8.29 1.00 -8.55
CA GLY A 141 7.82 0.80 -9.93
C GLY A 141 6.38 0.32 -10.02
N HIS A 142 5.98 -0.59 -9.14
CA HIS A 142 4.60 -1.07 -9.03
C HIS A 142 3.62 0.07 -8.72
N HIS A 143 3.97 0.94 -7.77
CA HIS A 143 3.21 2.13 -7.40
C HIS A 143 3.25 3.22 -8.48
N LEU A 144 4.37 3.41 -9.16
CA LEU A 144 4.46 4.30 -10.33
C LEU A 144 3.47 3.88 -11.44
N LEU A 145 3.37 2.58 -11.70
CA LEU A 145 2.38 2.03 -12.63
C LEU A 145 0.94 2.23 -12.13
N HIS A 146 0.70 2.20 -10.82
CA HIS A 146 -0.59 2.56 -10.24
C HIS A 146 -0.98 4.01 -10.53
N HIS A 147 -0.04 4.95 -10.36
CA HIS A 147 -0.24 6.37 -10.73
C HIS A 147 -0.50 6.57 -12.22
N ARG A 148 0.02 5.68 -13.08
CA ARG A 148 -0.28 5.69 -14.52
C ARG A 148 -1.65 5.07 -14.83
N TYR A 149 -1.97 3.98 -14.16
CA TYR A 149 -3.14 3.13 -14.36
C TYR A 149 -3.88 2.97 -13.04
N MET A 150 -4.64 3.98 -12.62
CA MET A 150 -5.32 4.07 -11.31
C MET A 150 -6.34 2.94 -11.01
N HIS A 151 -6.51 1.99 -11.93
CA HIS A 151 -7.34 0.80 -11.80
C HIS A 151 -6.51 -0.51 -11.70
N LYS A 152 -5.19 -0.42 -11.52
CA LYS A 152 -4.22 -1.52 -11.41
C LYS A 152 -3.27 -1.26 -10.23
N ASN A 153 -2.57 -2.28 -9.76
CA ASN A 153 -1.51 -2.17 -8.76
C ASN A 153 -1.92 -1.46 -7.45
N PHE A 154 -2.99 -1.90 -6.80
CA PHE A 154 -3.52 -1.25 -5.60
C PHE A 154 -2.69 -1.50 -4.34
N ASN A 155 -1.95 -2.59 -4.21
CA ASN A 155 -1.10 -2.80 -3.05
C ASN A 155 0.22 -2.03 -3.17
N VAL A 156 0.63 -1.36 -2.11
CA VAL A 156 1.92 -0.69 -1.94
C VAL A 156 2.92 -1.61 -1.25
N VAL A 157 2.49 -2.34 -0.20
CA VAL A 157 3.41 -3.16 0.63
C VAL A 157 3.64 -4.54 0.04
N LEU A 158 2.56 -5.31 -0.13
CA LEU A 158 2.61 -6.69 -0.61
C LEU A 158 1.58 -6.87 -1.72
N PRO A 159 2.00 -6.99 -3.01
CA PRO A 159 1.09 -7.11 -4.16
C PRO A 159 0.47 -8.50 -4.33
N LEU A 160 0.14 -9.16 -3.21
CA LEU A 160 -0.52 -10.46 -3.20
C LEU A 160 -1.96 -10.34 -3.72
N ALA A 161 -2.76 -9.40 -3.23
CA ALA A 161 -4.13 -9.24 -3.71
C ALA A 161 -4.17 -8.73 -5.16
N ASP A 162 -3.22 -7.89 -5.57
CA ASP A 162 -3.07 -7.53 -6.99
C ASP A 162 -2.82 -8.75 -7.89
N LEU A 163 -1.98 -9.69 -7.44
CA LEU A 163 -1.73 -10.95 -8.14
C LEU A 163 -3.00 -11.81 -8.17
N LEU A 164 -3.63 -12.03 -7.02
CA LEU A 164 -4.79 -12.91 -6.88
C LEU A 164 -6.01 -12.41 -7.68
N PHE A 165 -6.21 -11.09 -7.76
CA PHE A 165 -7.39 -10.50 -8.41
C PHE A 165 -7.11 -9.90 -9.79
N GLY A 166 -5.95 -10.18 -10.39
CA GLY A 166 -5.65 -9.80 -11.78
C GLY A 166 -5.49 -8.29 -12.00
N THR A 167 -5.09 -7.54 -10.98
CA THR A 167 -4.78 -6.11 -11.08
C THR A 167 -3.30 -5.82 -11.11
N LEU A 168 -2.44 -6.83 -10.94
CA LEU A 168 -0.99 -6.72 -11.09
C LEU A 168 -0.57 -6.47 -12.55
N ILE A 169 0.20 -5.42 -12.78
CA ILE A 169 0.97 -5.17 -14.00
C ILE A 169 2.42 -4.84 -13.61
N LEU A 170 3.37 -5.43 -14.34
CA LEU A 170 4.80 -5.24 -14.08
C LEU A 170 5.47 -4.25 -15.04
N ARG A 171 4.83 -4.00 -16.19
CA ARG A 171 5.26 -3.05 -17.22
C ARG A 171 4.06 -2.40 -17.87
N SER A 172 4.26 -1.19 -18.35
CA SER A 172 3.30 -0.47 -19.17
C SER A 172 3.13 -1.15 -20.53
N LYS A 173 1.91 -1.11 -21.08
CA LYS A 173 1.62 -1.59 -22.44
C LYS A 173 1.99 -0.57 -23.51
N VAL A 174 2.06 0.71 -23.14
CA VAL A 174 2.37 1.82 -24.05
C VAL A 174 3.44 2.71 -23.45
N ALA A 175 4.23 3.36 -24.29
CA ALA A 175 5.18 4.35 -23.81
C ALA A 175 4.44 5.52 -23.12
N PHE A 176 5.00 6.05 -22.03
CA PHE A 176 4.46 7.23 -21.37
C PHE A 176 5.57 8.06 -20.73
N ALA A 177 5.31 9.33 -20.45
CA ALA A 177 6.22 10.15 -19.66
C ALA A 177 6.25 9.59 -18.23
N GLN A 178 7.31 8.85 -17.90
CA GLN A 178 7.54 8.30 -16.56
C GLN A 178 8.54 9.13 -15.77
N ALA A 179 8.43 9.12 -14.44
CA ALA A 179 9.49 9.56 -13.53
C ALA A 179 10.80 8.80 -13.82
N LYS A 180 11.95 9.49 -13.76
CA LYS A 180 13.28 8.90 -13.98
C LYS A 180 14.20 9.22 -12.81
N GLY A 181 15.21 8.37 -12.61
CA GLY A 181 16.25 8.53 -11.59
C GLY A 181 16.42 7.28 -10.74
N ASP A 182 17.41 7.29 -9.85
CA ASP A 182 17.85 6.10 -9.10
C ASP A 182 16.77 5.50 -8.18
N ALA A 183 15.75 6.27 -7.85
CA ALA A 183 14.67 5.84 -6.96
C ALA A 183 13.59 4.99 -7.66
N VAL A 184 13.47 5.04 -8.99
CA VAL A 184 12.38 4.42 -9.75
C VAL A 184 12.90 3.53 -10.89
N PRO A 185 12.35 2.32 -11.09
CA PRO A 185 12.68 1.47 -12.21
C PRO A 185 12.09 2.00 -13.52
N ASP A 186 12.69 1.59 -14.63
CA ASP A 186 12.07 1.71 -15.94
C ASP A 186 10.90 0.71 -16.08
N VAL A 187 9.68 1.23 -16.11
CA VAL A 187 8.44 0.43 -16.26
C VAL A 187 7.85 0.50 -17.67
N GLN A 188 8.60 0.99 -18.66
CA GLN A 188 8.16 1.07 -20.06
C GLN A 188 7.91 -0.31 -20.69
N PRO A 189 7.23 -0.37 -21.86
CA PRO A 189 7.15 -1.60 -22.63
C PRO A 189 8.54 -2.20 -22.89
N ARG A 190 8.64 -3.53 -23.00
CA ARG A 190 9.92 -4.22 -23.23
C ARG A 190 10.61 -3.78 -24.53
N ASN A 191 9.84 -3.34 -25.53
CA ASN A 191 10.33 -3.06 -26.87
C ASN A 191 10.62 -1.56 -27.12
N CYS A 192 10.60 -0.71 -26.09
CA CYS A 192 10.95 0.71 -26.24
C CYS A 192 12.46 0.99 -26.17
N ASN A 193 13.28 -0.03 -25.92
CA ASN A 193 14.75 0.05 -25.93
C ASN A 193 15.32 -1.03 -26.89
N ALA A 194 14.98 -0.94 -28.17
CA ALA A 194 15.73 -1.56 -29.27
C ALA A 194 16.17 -0.45 -30.23
#